data_AF-A0A2P5VTI2-F1
#
_entry.id   AF-A0A2P5VTI2-F1
#
_cell.length_a   1.000
_cell.length_b   1.000
_cell.length_c   1.000
_cell.angle_alpha   90.00
_cell.angle_beta   90.00
_cell.angle_gamma   90.00
#
_symmetry.space_group_name_H-M   'P 1'
#
loop_
_entity.id
_entity.type
_entity.pdbx_description
1 polymer ?
#
loop_
_entity_poly.entity_id
_entity_poly.type
_entity_poly.pdbx_seq_one_letter_code
_entity_poly.pdbx_strand_id
1 'polypeptide(L)'
;MVDHRRLMFYALFLQEIQVGMGPCGELRYPSYPESNGTWKFPGIGEFQCYDKFMRASLEAAAAATGKKDWGKSGPHDSGHYKQFPEETGFFRKDGTWNTEYGQFFLEWYSGMLLDHGDRLLSAAEGTFQGTGAKLSGKVAGIHWHYNTRSHAAELTAGYYNTRHRDGYLPIAQMFSKHGVVFNFTCMEMRDSQQPEHANCSPEGLVRQVKMVTKTARVELAGENALERYDSGAYAQVLATSRSDSGSGLSAFTYLRMNKRLFEGDNWRNLVEFVKNMSEGGRKIPDSDSRGTNLYIGFIRNKNVEKTKEAALA
;
A
#
# COMPACT_ATOMS: atom_id res chain seq x y z
N MET A 1 -4.12 30.72 12.21
CA MET A 1 -2.78 31.13 11.76
C MET A 1 -1.78 30.17 12.38
N VAL A 2 -1.35 29.16 11.63
CA VAL A 2 -0.33 28.20 12.11
C VAL A 2 1.01 28.93 12.04
N ASP A 3 1.69 29.01 13.19
CA ASP A 3 2.97 29.71 13.32
C ASP A 3 4.02 29.09 12.37
N HIS A 4 4.32 29.81 11.29
CA HIS A 4 5.30 29.41 10.27
C HIS A 4 6.69 29.12 10.85
N ARG A 5 7.02 29.64 12.04
CA ARG A 5 8.32 29.39 12.68
C ARG A 5 8.42 27.99 13.30
N ARG A 6 7.30 27.37 13.70
CA ARG A 6 7.30 25.97 14.17
C ARG A 6 7.51 24.98 13.03
N LEU A 7 6.93 25.24 11.85
CA LEU A 7 7.09 24.38 10.66
C LEU A 7 8.54 24.36 10.15
N MET A 8 9.25 25.50 10.19
CA MET A 8 10.65 25.56 9.76
C MET A 8 11.61 24.72 10.63
N PHE A 9 11.32 24.52 11.92
CA PHE A 9 12.15 23.66 12.78
C PHE A 9 11.98 22.16 12.48
N TYR A 10 10.82 21.74 11.95
CA TYR A 10 10.58 20.35 11.55
C TYR A 10 11.11 20.01 10.16
N ALA A 11 11.29 21.01 9.29
CA ALA A 11 11.73 20.85 7.91
C ALA A 11 13.17 20.31 7.74
N LEU A 12 14.00 20.31 8.80
CA LEU A 12 15.33 19.70 8.73
C LEU A 12 15.33 18.17 8.96
N PHE A 13 14.21 17.59 9.41
CA PHE A 13 14.13 16.17 9.79
C PHE A 13 13.01 15.39 9.07
N LEU A 14 11.95 16.05 8.60
CA LEU A 14 10.83 15.39 7.92
C LEU A 14 11.09 15.28 6.41
N GLN A 15 11.46 14.08 5.97
CA GLN A 15 11.73 13.81 4.55
C GLN A 15 10.45 13.67 3.71
N GLU A 16 9.39 13.08 4.29
CA GLU A 16 8.16 12.73 3.59
C GLU A 16 6.94 12.82 4.53
N ILE A 17 5.80 13.22 3.97
CA ILE A 17 4.49 13.26 4.61
C ILE A 17 3.54 12.39 3.80
N GLN A 18 3.20 11.21 4.34
CA GLN A 18 2.19 10.34 3.73
C GLN A 18 0.78 10.79 4.10
N VAL A 19 0.02 11.26 3.11
CA VAL A 19 -1.35 11.71 3.29
C VAL A 19 -2.28 10.50 3.37
N GLY A 20 -2.89 10.29 4.53
CA GLY A 20 -3.88 9.21 4.72
C GLY A 20 -5.18 9.54 3.99
N MET A 21 -5.61 8.66 3.08
CA MET A 21 -6.79 8.88 2.22
C MET A 21 -7.90 7.83 2.38
N GLY A 22 -7.88 7.08 3.50
CA GLY A 22 -8.85 6.03 3.75
C GLY A 22 -8.40 5.01 4.80
N PRO A 23 -9.01 3.81 4.83
CA PRO A 23 -8.68 2.74 5.76
C PRO A 23 -7.19 2.39 5.68
N CYS A 24 -6.54 2.23 6.83
CA CYS A 24 -5.09 2.00 6.92
C CYS A 24 -4.23 3.11 6.26
N GLY A 25 -4.79 4.30 6.02
CA GLY A 25 -4.14 5.41 5.32
C GLY A 25 -4.16 5.27 3.79
N GLU A 26 -4.75 4.21 3.25
CA GLU A 26 -4.75 3.89 1.82
C GLU A 26 -5.91 4.59 1.10
N LEU A 27 -5.69 5.03 -0.15
CA LEU A 27 -6.74 5.54 -1.03
C LEU A 27 -7.61 4.38 -1.52
N ARG A 28 -8.60 3.96 -0.73
CA ARG A 28 -9.58 2.93 -1.10
C ARG A 28 -10.80 2.95 -0.18
N TYR A 29 -11.81 2.17 -0.56
CA TYR A 29 -12.91 1.83 0.32
C TYR A 29 -12.55 0.69 1.31
N PRO A 30 -13.24 0.59 2.47
CA PRO A 30 -13.07 -0.50 3.42
C PRO A 30 -13.78 -1.79 2.98
N SER A 31 -13.50 -2.30 1.77
CA SER A 31 -14.26 -3.40 1.17
C SER A 31 -13.93 -4.80 1.71
N TYR A 32 -12.84 -4.97 2.47
CA TYR A 32 -12.40 -6.23 3.06
C TYR A 32 -12.09 -6.12 4.57
N PRO A 33 -13.08 -5.78 5.42
CA PRO A 33 -12.85 -5.66 6.86
C PRO A 33 -12.62 -7.04 7.50
N GLU A 34 -11.39 -7.31 7.94
CA GLU A 34 -11.04 -8.57 8.63
C GLU A 34 -11.62 -8.66 10.06
N SER A 35 -12.01 -7.52 10.64
CA SER A 35 -12.57 -7.46 11.99
C SER A 35 -13.79 -8.39 12.11
N ASN A 36 -13.81 -9.19 13.19
CA ASN A 36 -14.91 -10.11 13.52
C ASN A 36 -15.22 -11.16 12.44
N GLY A 37 -14.31 -11.39 11.49
CA GLY A 37 -14.48 -12.36 10.43
C GLY A 37 -15.55 -11.99 9.40
N THR A 38 -15.90 -10.70 9.27
CA THR A 38 -16.82 -10.20 8.23
C THR A 38 -16.30 -10.57 6.84
N TRP A 39 -15.02 -10.32 6.59
CA TRP A 39 -14.31 -10.77 5.40
C TRP A 39 -13.26 -11.82 5.75
N LYS A 40 -12.90 -12.65 4.77
CA LYS A 40 -11.76 -13.57 4.84
C LYS A 40 -11.15 -13.72 3.46
N PHE A 41 -9.82 -13.68 3.38
CA PHE A 41 -9.09 -13.95 2.15
C PHE A 41 -9.46 -15.34 1.57
N PRO A 42 -9.72 -15.46 0.25
CA PRO A 42 -9.60 -14.44 -0.79
C PRO A 42 -10.96 -13.83 -1.23
N GLY A 43 -11.93 -13.60 -0.34
CA GLY A 43 -13.26 -13.13 -0.75
C GLY A 43 -13.27 -11.80 -1.54
N ILE A 44 -14.29 -11.62 -2.39
CA ILE A 44 -14.44 -10.44 -3.26
C ILE A 44 -14.62 -9.09 -2.52
N GLY A 45 -15.01 -9.12 -1.24
CA GLY A 45 -15.39 -7.90 -0.52
C GLY A 45 -16.78 -7.38 -0.90
N GLU A 46 -17.12 -6.17 -0.48
CA GLU A 46 -18.39 -5.51 -0.84
C GLU A 46 -18.17 -4.03 -1.17
N PHE A 47 -19.02 -3.47 -2.05
CA PHE A 47 -19.09 -2.03 -2.29
C PHE A 47 -19.48 -1.28 -1.00
N GLN A 48 -18.86 -0.13 -0.74
CA GLN A 48 -19.03 0.62 0.50
C GLN A 48 -19.65 2.01 0.24
N CYS A 49 -20.76 2.04 -0.50
CA CYS A 49 -21.39 3.27 -0.98
C CYS A 49 -22.87 3.43 -0.56
N TYR A 50 -23.28 2.77 0.53
CA TYR A 50 -24.68 2.71 0.95
C TYR A 50 -25.06 3.75 2.00
N ASP A 51 -24.14 4.61 2.43
CA ASP A 51 -24.48 5.75 3.27
C ASP A 51 -25.35 6.76 2.51
N LYS A 52 -26.07 7.60 3.26
CA LYS A 52 -27.05 8.54 2.70
C LYS A 52 -26.44 9.54 1.70
N PHE A 53 -25.17 9.92 1.85
CA PHE A 53 -24.52 10.90 0.99
C PHE A 53 -24.06 10.28 -0.32
N MET A 54 -23.42 9.10 -0.27
CA MET A 54 -23.05 8.38 -1.48
C MET A 54 -24.28 7.94 -2.28
N ARG A 55 -25.35 7.50 -1.61
CA ARG A 55 -26.61 7.19 -2.30
C ARG A 55 -27.22 8.40 -3.02
N ALA A 56 -27.23 9.57 -2.39
CA ALA A 56 -27.71 10.80 -3.02
C ALA A 56 -26.82 11.21 -4.22
N SER A 57 -25.49 11.03 -4.10
CA SER A 57 -24.55 11.28 -5.22
C SER A 57 -24.80 10.34 -6.39
N LEU A 58 -25.00 9.04 -6.13
CA LEU A 58 -25.32 8.04 -7.16
C LEU A 58 -26.64 8.36 -7.87
N GLU A 59 -27.67 8.71 -7.11
CA GLU A 59 -28.97 9.11 -7.66
C GLU A 59 -28.85 10.34 -8.58
N ALA A 60 -28.10 11.35 -8.16
CA ALA A 60 -27.84 12.54 -8.97
C ALA A 60 -27.05 12.21 -10.24
N ALA A 61 -26.01 11.37 -10.16
CA ALA A 61 -25.23 10.93 -11.32
C ALA A 61 -26.09 10.15 -12.34
N ALA A 62 -26.99 9.30 -11.86
CA ALA A 62 -27.92 8.55 -12.71
C ALA A 62 -28.97 9.45 -13.36
N ALA A 63 -29.45 10.47 -12.64
CA ALA A 63 -30.38 11.45 -13.20
C ALA A 63 -29.72 12.30 -14.30
N ALA A 64 -28.45 12.67 -14.13
CA ALA A 64 -27.70 13.46 -15.11
C ALA A 64 -27.46 12.72 -16.44
N THR A 65 -27.41 11.39 -16.43
CA THR A 65 -27.29 10.57 -17.65
C THR A 65 -28.64 10.15 -18.24
N GLY A 66 -29.75 10.63 -17.68
CA GLY A 66 -31.11 10.25 -18.09
C GLY A 66 -31.53 8.84 -17.66
N LYS A 67 -30.69 8.11 -16.93
CA LYS A 67 -30.91 6.72 -16.52
C LYS A 67 -31.26 6.63 -15.02
N LYS A 68 -32.30 7.36 -14.60
CA LYS A 68 -32.69 7.53 -13.18
C LYS A 68 -32.79 6.22 -12.38
N ASP A 69 -33.24 5.13 -13.00
CA ASP A 69 -33.38 3.83 -12.34
C ASP A 69 -32.05 3.23 -11.88
N TRP A 70 -30.93 3.62 -12.50
CA TRP A 70 -29.58 3.17 -12.12
C TRP A 70 -29.10 3.75 -10.79
N GLY A 71 -29.75 4.82 -10.32
CA GLY A 71 -29.34 5.55 -9.12
C GLY A 71 -30.00 5.11 -7.82
N LYS A 72 -30.98 4.19 -7.87
CA LYS A 72 -31.83 3.85 -6.71
C LYS A 72 -31.05 3.18 -5.57
N SER A 73 -30.06 2.36 -5.93
CA SER A 73 -29.14 1.68 -5.01
C SER A 73 -27.88 1.27 -5.76
N GLY A 74 -26.86 0.80 -5.03
CA GLY A 74 -25.76 0.05 -5.65
C GLY A 74 -26.25 -1.27 -6.29
N PRO A 75 -25.37 -1.99 -6.99
CA PRO A 75 -25.67 -3.29 -7.59
C PRO A 75 -26.29 -4.26 -6.58
N HIS A 76 -27.33 -4.97 -6.99
CA HIS A 76 -28.08 -5.90 -6.14
C HIS A 76 -27.56 -7.34 -6.26
N ASP A 77 -26.74 -7.62 -7.27
CA ASP A 77 -26.21 -8.93 -7.63
C ASP A 77 -24.70 -9.06 -7.38
N SER A 78 -24.11 -8.14 -6.60
CA SER A 78 -22.68 -8.13 -6.24
C SER A 78 -22.28 -9.15 -5.19
N GLY A 79 -23.22 -9.91 -4.63
CA GLY A 79 -22.93 -10.91 -3.61
C GLY A 79 -22.50 -10.28 -2.28
N HIS A 80 -21.71 -11.03 -1.51
CA HIS A 80 -21.26 -10.65 -0.17
C HIS A 80 -19.76 -10.90 0.06
N TYR A 81 -19.19 -10.34 1.14
CA TYR A 81 -17.74 -10.27 1.42
C TYR A 81 -16.90 -11.50 1.06
N LYS A 82 -17.38 -12.71 1.38
CA LYS A 82 -16.62 -13.97 1.30
C LYS A 82 -16.81 -14.76 0.00
N GLN A 83 -17.67 -14.31 -0.90
CA GLN A 83 -17.93 -15.01 -2.15
C GLN A 83 -16.76 -14.89 -3.13
N PHE A 84 -16.76 -15.75 -4.13
CA PHE A 84 -15.90 -15.71 -5.30
C PHE A 84 -16.65 -15.02 -6.45
N PRO A 85 -15.92 -14.46 -7.43
CA PRO A 85 -16.54 -13.72 -8.54
C PRO A 85 -17.61 -14.52 -9.28
N GLU A 86 -17.34 -15.80 -9.57
CA GLU A 86 -18.24 -16.68 -10.32
C GLU A 86 -19.51 -17.08 -9.54
N GLU A 87 -19.56 -16.84 -8.24
CA GLU A 87 -20.75 -17.08 -7.40
C GLU A 87 -21.72 -15.89 -7.40
N THR A 88 -21.38 -14.80 -8.09
CA THR A 88 -22.16 -13.56 -8.12
C THR A 88 -22.71 -13.27 -9.51
N GLY A 89 -23.86 -12.58 -9.58
CA GLY A 89 -24.37 -12.07 -10.85
C GLY A 89 -23.50 -10.95 -11.40
N PHE A 90 -22.94 -10.12 -10.51
CA PHE A 90 -22.22 -8.93 -10.90
C PHE A 90 -20.82 -9.24 -11.42
N PHE A 91 -20.03 -10.09 -10.75
CA PHE A 91 -18.58 -10.24 -11.00
C PHE A 91 -18.17 -11.46 -11.83
N ARG A 92 -19.09 -12.40 -12.11
CA ARG A 92 -18.79 -13.55 -12.97
C ARG A 92 -18.29 -13.13 -14.35
N LYS A 93 -17.67 -14.06 -15.10
CA LYS A 93 -17.00 -13.79 -16.39
C LYS A 93 -17.72 -12.83 -17.35
N ASP A 94 -19.03 -12.98 -17.51
CA ASP A 94 -19.90 -12.16 -18.37
C ASP A 94 -21.04 -11.50 -17.54
N GLY A 95 -20.70 -11.10 -16.30
CA GLY A 95 -21.62 -10.52 -15.33
C GLY A 95 -21.91 -9.04 -15.55
N THR A 96 -22.71 -8.49 -14.64
CA THR A 96 -23.20 -7.10 -14.70
C THR A 96 -22.07 -6.07 -14.75
N TRP A 97 -20.88 -6.36 -14.21
CA TRP A 97 -19.68 -5.50 -14.25
C TRP A 97 -19.32 -5.02 -15.66
N ASN A 98 -19.65 -5.81 -16.70
CA ASN A 98 -19.33 -5.51 -18.09
C ASN A 98 -20.53 -4.98 -18.91
N THR A 99 -21.66 -4.69 -18.27
CA THR A 99 -22.83 -4.06 -18.91
C THR A 99 -22.71 -2.54 -18.87
N GLU A 100 -23.55 -1.82 -19.62
CA GLU A 100 -23.58 -0.35 -19.54
C GLU A 100 -23.86 0.16 -18.11
N TYR A 101 -24.74 -0.53 -17.37
CA TYR A 101 -25.02 -0.18 -15.97
C TYR A 101 -23.80 -0.41 -15.08
N GLY A 102 -23.13 -1.56 -15.23
CA GLY A 102 -21.93 -1.87 -14.46
C GLY A 102 -20.81 -0.88 -14.72
N GLN A 103 -20.60 -0.51 -15.99
CA GLN A 103 -19.62 0.51 -16.37
C GLN A 103 -19.96 1.86 -15.73
N PHE A 104 -21.20 2.33 -15.84
CA PHE A 104 -21.64 3.56 -15.19
C PHE A 104 -21.41 3.54 -13.68
N PHE A 105 -21.81 2.46 -13.00
CA PHE A 105 -21.66 2.36 -11.54
C PHE A 105 -20.18 2.35 -11.14
N LEU A 106 -19.33 1.59 -11.83
CA LEU A 106 -17.91 1.47 -11.53
C LEU A 106 -17.14 2.76 -11.87
N GLU A 107 -17.51 3.48 -12.93
CA GLU A 107 -17.00 4.82 -13.24
C GLU A 107 -17.35 5.81 -12.14
N TRP A 108 -18.61 5.85 -11.70
CA TRP A 108 -19.03 6.70 -10.59
C TRP A 108 -18.29 6.34 -9.29
N TYR A 109 -18.26 5.06 -8.92
CA TYR A 109 -17.72 4.61 -7.63
C TYR A 109 -16.19 4.85 -7.53
N SER A 110 -15.45 4.56 -8.60
CA SER A 110 -14.02 4.85 -8.68
C SER A 110 -13.73 6.35 -8.85
N GLY A 111 -14.58 7.08 -9.58
CA GLY A 111 -14.50 8.54 -9.71
C GLY A 111 -14.65 9.26 -8.37
N MET A 112 -15.58 8.82 -7.52
CA MET A 112 -15.73 9.34 -6.16
C MET A 112 -14.44 9.19 -5.32
N LEU A 113 -13.70 8.09 -5.51
CA LEU A 113 -12.43 7.86 -4.83
C LEU A 113 -11.31 8.76 -5.39
N LEU A 114 -11.25 8.94 -6.72
CA LEU A 114 -10.30 9.86 -7.36
C LEU A 114 -10.52 11.31 -6.89
N ASP A 115 -11.77 11.78 -6.88
CA ASP A 115 -12.13 13.12 -6.41
C ASP A 115 -11.82 13.31 -4.92
N HIS A 116 -11.97 12.24 -4.12
CA HIS A 116 -11.56 12.26 -2.72
C HIS A 116 -10.06 12.46 -2.57
N GLY A 117 -9.25 11.67 -3.28
CA GLY A 117 -7.79 11.82 -3.30
C GLY A 117 -7.36 13.21 -3.78
N ASP A 118 -7.92 13.70 -4.89
CA ASP A 118 -7.56 15.01 -5.47
C ASP A 118 -7.77 16.15 -4.47
N ARG A 119 -8.90 16.16 -3.77
CA ARG A 119 -9.20 17.18 -2.75
C ARG A 119 -8.24 17.12 -1.55
N LEU A 120 -7.93 15.92 -1.07
CA LEU A 120 -7.02 15.76 0.07
C LEU A 120 -5.58 16.15 -0.29
N LEU A 121 -5.10 15.74 -1.46
CA LEU A 121 -3.75 16.06 -1.91
C LEU A 121 -3.61 17.55 -2.24
N SER A 122 -4.63 18.18 -2.83
CA SER A 122 -4.62 19.65 -3.02
C SER A 122 -4.53 20.40 -1.69
N ALA A 123 -5.27 19.97 -0.66
CA ALA A 123 -5.18 20.57 0.67
C ALA A 123 -3.81 20.33 1.33
N ALA A 124 -3.23 19.14 1.17
CA ALA A 124 -1.91 18.81 1.69
C ALA A 124 -0.80 19.62 1.00
N GLU A 125 -0.85 19.75 -0.34
CA GLU A 125 0.06 20.56 -1.14
C GLU A 125 0.07 22.01 -0.61
N GLY A 126 -1.10 22.65 -0.50
CA GLY A 126 -1.20 24.02 0.02
C GLY A 126 -0.73 24.16 1.47
N THR A 127 -0.88 23.11 2.30
CA THR A 127 -0.47 23.15 3.72
C THR A 127 1.04 23.00 3.89
N PHE A 128 1.68 22.15 3.10
CA PHE A 128 3.11 21.81 3.22
C PHE A 128 3.99 22.50 2.17
N GLN A 129 3.42 23.39 1.36
CA GLN A 129 4.15 24.20 0.41
C GLN A 129 5.31 24.95 1.09
N GLY A 130 6.49 24.89 0.48
CA GLY A 130 7.69 25.59 0.98
C GLY A 130 8.39 24.92 2.17
N THR A 131 7.87 23.81 2.70
CA THR A 131 8.53 23.05 3.78
C THR A 131 9.71 22.21 3.32
N GLY A 132 9.77 21.86 2.02
CA GLY A 132 10.78 20.96 1.47
C GLY A 132 10.48 19.47 1.65
N ALA A 133 9.46 19.10 2.44
CA ALA A 133 9.03 17.71 2.58
C ALA A 133 8.34 17.21 1.31
N LYS A 134 8.60 15.95 0.92
CA LYS A 134 7.83 15.28 -0.15
C LYS A 134 6.45 14.87 0.36
N LEU A 135 5.45 14.89 -0.52
CA LEU A 135 4.15 14.28 -0.23
C LEU A 135 4.11 12.88 -0.83
N SER A 136 3.48 11.94 -0.13
CA SER A 136 3.20 10.60 -0.65
C SER A 136 1.76 10.19 -0.39
N GLY A 137 1.25 9.31 -1.25
CA GLY A 137 -0.07 8.72 -1.13
C GLY A 137 0.04 7.20 -1.22
N LYS A 138 -0.71 6.49 -0.38
CA LYS A 138 -0.65 5.03 -0.32
C LYS A 138 -1.78 4.38 -1.11
N VAL A 139 -1.44 3.41 -1.95
CA VAL A 139 -2.38 2.60 -2.72
C VAL A 139 -2.16 1.12 -2.37
N ALA A 140 -3.25 0.44 -2.03
CA ALA A 140 -3.21 -0.96 -1.60
C ALA A 140 -3.00 -1.94 -2.78
N GLY A 141 -2.14 -2.94 -2.59
CA GLY A 141 -1.96 -4.07 -3.50
C GLY A 141 -3.04 -5.15 -3.33
N ILE A 142 -4.14 -5.02 -4.06
CA ILE A 142 -5.25 -5.99 -4.01
C ILE A 142 -5.01 -7.05 -5.07
N HIS A 143 -4.27 -8.09 -4.69
CA HIS A 143 -3.73 -9.04 -5.64
C HIS A 143 -4.62 -10.27 -5.89
N TRP A 144 -5.62 -10.54 -5.06
CA TRP A 144 -6.53 -11.67 -5.24
C TRP A 144 -7.61 -11.35 -6.27
N HIS A 145 -8.06 -12.38 -6.98
CA HIS A 145 -8.92 -12.28 -8.16
C HIS A 145 -8.38 -11.44 -9.32
N TYR A 146 -7.13 -10.97 -9.27
CA TYR A 146 -6.48 -10.22 -10.35
C TYR A 146 -6.45 -10.99 -11.68
N ASN A 147 -6.34 -12.33 -11.64
CA ASN A 147 -6.37 -13.15 -12.85
C ASN A 147 -7.80 -13.44 -13.37
N THR A 148 -8.85 -12.98 -12.69
CA THR A 148 -10.23 -13.07 -13.19
C THR A 148 -10.52 -11.92 -14.15
N ARG A 149 -11.60 -12.01 -14.95
CA ARG A 149 -11.91 -10.93 -15.90
C ARG A 149 -12.36 -9.64 -15.22
N SER A 150 -13.11 -9.78 -14.14
CA SER A 150 -13.72 -8.66 -13.42
C SER A 150 -12.79 -8.01 -12.42
N HIS A 151 -11.75 -8.70 -11.94
CA HIS A 151 -10.88 -8.18 -10.88
C HIS A 151 -11.68 -7.76 -9.63
N ALA A 152 -12.66 -8.58 -9.24
CA ALA A 152 -13.74 -8.20 -8.32
C ALA A 152 -13.28 -7.49 -7.02
N ALA A 153 -12.18 -7.94 -6.43
CA ALA A 153 -11.64 -7.36 -5.20
C ALA A 153 -11.11 -5.93 -5.40
N GLU A 154 -10.49 -5.65 -6.55
CA GLU A 154 -10.05 -4.30 -6.93
C GLU A 154 -11.28 -3.40 -7.14
N LEU A 155 -12.31 -3.91 -7.82
CA LEU A 155 -13.55 -3.18 -8.07
C LEU A 155 -14.25 -2.77 -6.77
N THR A 156 -14.43 -3.69 -5.82
CA THR A 156 -15.10 -3.37 -4.55
C THR A 156 -14.30 -2.37 -3.71
N ALA A 157 -12.97 -2.38 -3.80
CA ALA A 157 -12.10 -1.42 -3.15
C ALA A 157 -12.06 -0.04 -3.83
N GLY A 158 -12.68 0.11 -5.01
CA GLY A 158 -12.78 1.37 -5.75
C GLY A 158 -11.74 1.52 -6.86
N TYR A 159 -10.86 0.53 -7.06
CA TYR A 159 -9.96 0.51 -8.21
C TYR A 159 -10.71 -0.10 -9.39
N TYR A 160 -11.14 0.73 -10.34
CA TYR A 160 -11.80 0.22 -11.55
C TYR A 160 -10.79 -0.37 -12.54
N ASN A 161 -10.02 -1.35 -12.08
CA ASN A 161 -9.11 -2.17 -12.86
C ASN A 161 -9.88 -3.40 -13.35
N THR A 162 -9.72 -3.75 -14.62
CA THR A 162 -10.25 -4.99 -15.20
C THR A 162 -9.25 -5.50 -16.22
N ARG A 163 -9.50 -6.68 -16.80
CA ARG A 163 -8.68 -7.20 -17.90
C ARG A 163 -8.59 -6.29 -19.14
N HIS A 164 -9.47 -5.29 -19.26
CA HIS A 164 -9.59 -4.39 -20.42
C HIS A 164 -9.42 -2.91 -20.07
N ARG A 165 -9.28 -2.56 -18.79
CA ARG A 165 -9.23 -1.18 -18.32
C ARG A 165 -8.18 -1.06 -17.23
N ASP A 166 -7.27 -0.12 -17.39
CA ASP A 166 -6.31 0.21 -16.35
C ASP A 166 -6.96 1.09 -15.26
N GLY A 167 -7.09 0.53 -14.05
CA GLY A 167 -7.65 1.23 -12.90
C GLY A 167 -6.66 2.11 -12.14
N TYR A 168 -5.36 1.90 -12.33
CA TYR A 168 -4.30 2.57 -11.56
C TYR A 168 -3.74 3.79 -12.28
N LEU A 169 -3.80 3.83 -13.62
CA LEU A 169 -3.33 4.97 -14.40
C LEU A 169 -4.01 6.30 -14.01
N PRO A 170 -5.35 6.38 -13.81
CA PRO A 170 -5.98 7.60 -13.34
C PRO A 170 -5.49 8.04 -11.95
N ILE A 171 -5.20 7.09 -11.05
CA ILE A 171 -4.65 7.38 -9.72
C ILE A 171 -3.24 7.94 -9.86
N ALA A 172 -2.39 7.33 -10.69
CA ALA A 172 -1.05 7.81 -10.95
C ALA A 172 -1.05 9.20 -11.61
N GLN A 173 -1.97 9.48 -12.53
CA GLN A 173 -2.14 10.81 -13.12
C GLN A 173 -2.56 11.85 -12.08
N MET A 174 -3.49 11.49 -11.18
CA MET A 174 -3.90 12.35 -10.08
C MET A 174 -2.74 12.63 -9.12
N PHE A 175 -1.92 11.64 -8.78
CA PHE A 175 -0.72 11.85 -7.95
C PHE A 175 0.32 12.72 -8.66
N SER A 176 0.51 12.52 -9.97
CA SER A 176 1.41 13.33 -10.81
C SER A 176 1.03 14.81 -10.78
N LYS A 177 -0.28 15.11 -10.90
CA LYS A 177 -0.83 16.47 -10.82
C LYS A 177 -0.41 17.21 -9.54
N HIS A 178 -0.30 16.51 -8.41
CA HIS A 178 0.04 17.08 -7.10
C HIS A 178 1.52 16.88 -6.70
N GLY A 179 2.35 16.31 -7.57
CA GLY A 179 3.76 16.01 -7.25
C GLY A 179 3.93 14.99 -6.11
N VAL A 180 2.98 14.06 -5.97
CA VAL A 180 2.90 13.10 -4.86
C VAL A 180 3.57 11.78 -5.24
N VAL A 181 4.41 11.24 -4.35
CA VAL A 181 5.03 9.90 -4.50
C VAL A 181 3.95 8.82 -4.37
N PHE A 182 3.93 7.89 -5.31
CA PHE A 182 3.03 6.75 -5.31
C PHE A 182 3.61 5.64 -4.43
N ASN A 183 3.09 5.44 -3.22
CA ASN A 183 3.51 4.36 -2.34
C ASN A 183 2.59 3.14 -2.51
N PHE A 184 3.15 1.97 -2.80
CA PHE A 184 2.39 0.76 -3.11
C PHE A 184 2.82 -0.45 -2.25
N THR A 185 1.87 -1.29 -1.87
CA THR A 185 2.14 -2.49 -1.04
C THR A 185 2.36 -3.76 -1.86
N CYS A 186 2.61 -4.89 -1.21
CA CYS A 186 2.81 -6.24 -1.80
C CYS A 186 4.13 -6.45 -2.57
N MET A 187 5.14 -5.61 -2.32
CA MET A 187 6.44 -5.70 -3.01
C MET A 187 7.23 -6.99 -2.72
N GLU A 188 6.86 -7.73 -1.68
CA GLU A 188 7.52 -8.96 -1.23
C GLU A 188 6.84 -10.25 -1.72
N MET A 189 5.62 -10.14 -2.25
CA MET A 189 4.77 -11.28 -2.59
C MET A 189 5.15 -11.89 -3.94
N ARG A 190 4.98 -13.21 -4.05
CA ARG A 190 5.17 -13.99 -5.29
C ARG A 190 3.89 -14.71 -5.65
N ASP A 191 3.63 -14.87 -6.95
CA ASP A 191 2.45 -15.58 -7.45
C ASP A 191 2.47 -17.06 -7.00
N SER A 192 3.65 -17.68 -6.99
CA SER A 192 3.85 -19.07 -6.56
C SER A 192 3.60 -19.34 -5.06
N GLN A 193 3.51 -18.28 -4.24
CA GLN A 193 3.18 -18.38 -2.82
C GLN A 193 1.67 -18.26 -2.55
N GLN A 194 0.88 -17.98 -3.59
CA GLN A 194 -0.56 -17.75 -3.45
C GLN A 194 -1.35 -19.04 -3.70
N PRO A 195 -2.48 -19.24 -3.00
CA PRO A 195 -3.34 -20.38 -3.27
C PRO A 195 -4.00 -20.25 -4.65
N GLU A 196 -3.99 -21.34 -5.42
CA GLU A 196 -4.49 -21.38 -6.80
C GLU A 196 -5.94 -20.87 -6.93
N HIS A 197 -6.81 -21.28 -6.00
CA HIS A 197 -8.22 -20.89 -6.01
C HIS A 197 -8.44 -19.37 -5.88
N ALA A 198 -7.50 -18.63 -5.29
CA ALA A 198 -7.63 -17.19 -5.09
C ALA A 198 -7.40 -16.38 -6.37
N ASN A 199 -6.91 -16.99 -7.46
CA ASN A 199 -6.62 -16.31 -8.72
C ASN A 199 -5.73 -15.07 -8.53
N CYS A 200 -4.73 -15.17 -7.65
CA CYS A 200 -3.86 -14.07 -7.32
C CYS A 200 -2.81 -13.79 -8.42
N SER A 201 -2.40 -12.53 -8.55
CA SER A 201 -1.13 -12.20 -9.22
C SER A 201 -0.50 -10.91 -8.63
N PRO A 202 0.10 -10.97 -7.42
CA PRO A 202 0.86 -9.83 -6.89
C PRO A 202 1.99 -9.40 -7.82
N GLU A 203 2.68 -10.31 -8.50
CA GLU A 203 3.76 -9.97 -9.43
C GLU A 203 3.23 -9.32 -10.72
N GLY A 204 2.07 -9.76 -11.21
CA GLY A 204 1.36 -9.10 -12.31
C GLY A 204 0.92 -7.69 -11.95
N LEU A 205 0.33 -7.53 -10.77
CA LEU A 205 -0.15 -6.26 -10.25
C LEU A 205 1.00 -5.25 -10.05
N VAL A 206 2.10 -5.65 -9.42
CA VAL A 206 3.29 -4.79 -9.24
C VAL A 206 3.88 -4.37 -10.59
N ARG A 207 3.90 -5.27 -11.58
CA ARG A 207 4.32 -4.93 -12.95
C ARG A 207 3.42 -3.88 -13.59
N GLN A 208 2.09 -4.01 -13.43
CA GLN A 208 1.13 -3.00 -13.88
C GLN A 208 1.42 -1.64 -13.24
N VAL A 209 1.53 -1.59 -11.90
CA VAL A 209 1.78 -0.36 -11.16
C VAL A 209 3.07 0.32 -11.59
N LYS A 210 4.16 -0.43 -11.78
CA LYS A 210 5.42 0.11 -12.33
C LYS A 210 5.27 0.74 -13.71
N MET A 211 4.45 0.15 -14.59
CA MET A 211 4.21 0.70 -15.93
C MET A 211 3.40 1.99 -15.87
N VAL A 212 2.36 2.06 -15.03
CA VAL A 212 1.52 3.25 -14.94
C VAL A 212 2.23 4.41 -14.26
N THR A 213 3.02 4.18 -13.21
CA THR A 213 3.81 5.26 -12.57
C THR A 213 4.88 5.80 -13.51
N LYS A 214 5.53 4.92 -14.28
CA LYS A 214 6.45 5.34 -15.36
C LYS A 214 5.73 6.19 -16.41
N THR A 215 4.54 5.76 -16.84
CA THR A 215 3.73 6.46 -17.86
C THR A 215 3.28 7.84 -17.37
N ALA A 216 2.82 7.92 -16.12
CA ALA A 216 2.38 9.15 -15.47
C ALA A 216 3.53 10.03 -14.95
N ARG A 217 4.78 9.55 -15.05
CA ARG A 217 6.00 10.20 -14.56
C ARG A 217 5.95 10.49 -13.05
N VAL A 218 5.50 9.52 -12.28
CA VAL A 218 5.40 9.58 -10.81
C VAL A 218 6.46 8.69 -10.18
N GLU A 219 7.09 9.19 -9.11
CA GLU A 219 7.99 8.38 -8.29
C GLU A 219 7.21 7.25 -7.61
N LEU A 220 7.73 6.01 -7.69
CA LEU A 220 7.16 4.86 -7.02
C LEU A 220 7.96 4.55 -5.75
N ALA A 221 7.28 4.40 -4.62
CA ALA A 221 7.80 3.85 -3.38
C ALA A 221 7.08 2.53 -3.06
N GLY A 222 7.65 1.73 -2.17
CA GLY A 222 7.13 0.39 -1.87
C GLY A 222 7.09 0.02 -0.40
N GLU A 223 6.19 -0.89 -0.06
CA GLU A 223 6.11 -1.55 1.24
C GLU A 223 5.88 -3.05 1.06
N ASN A 224 6.33 -3.85 2.03
CA ASN A 224 5.82 -5.21 2.18
C ASN A 224 4.42 -5.19 2.81
N ALA A 225 3.51 -6.03 2.32
CA ALA A 225 2.15 -6.10 2.84
C ALA A 225 2.07 -6.91 4.14
N LEU A 226 2.85 -7.98 4.27
CA LEU A 226 2.88 -8.84 5.45
C LEU A 226 4.26 -8.85 6.10
N GLU A 227 4.30 -9.05 7.43
CA GLU A 227 5.56 -9.21 8.17
C GLU A 227 6.30 -10.48 7.69
N ARG A 228 7.47 -10.29 7.06
CA ARG A 228 8.30 -11.36 6.50
C ARG A 228 9.76 -11.16 6.88
N TYR A 229 10.44 -12.23 7.27
CA TYR A 229 11.83 -12.20 7.73
C TYR A 229 12.76 -13.13 6.92
N ASP A 230 12.20 -13.83 5.93
CA ASP A 230 12.92 -14.78 5.10
C ASP A 230 13.60 -14.12 3.89
N SER A 231 14.71 -14.70 3.46
CA SER A 231 15.50 -14.24 2.32
C SER A 231 14.72 -14.24 1.00
N GLY A 232 13.71 -15.11 0.86
CA GLY A 232 12.86 -15.18 -0.34
C GLY A 232 12.02 -13.93 -0.56
N ALA A 233 11.43 -13.40 0.52
CA ALA A 233 10.69 -12.14 0.53
C ALA A 233 11.62 -10.94 0.26
N TYR A 234 12.77 -10.87 0.94
CA TYR A 234 13.76 -9.81 0.71
C TYR A 234 14.31 -9.81 -0.71
N ALA A 235 14.60 -10.99 -1.28
CA ALA A 235 15.04 -11.11 -2.67
C ALA A 235 13.96 -10.64 -3.66
N GLN A 236 12.67 -10.86 -3.35
CA GLN A 236 11.57 -10.37 -4.18
C GLN A 236 11.47 -8.84 -4.14
N VAL A 237 11.60 -8.24 -2.95
CA VAL A 237 11.64 -6.78 -2.81
C VAL A 237 12.84 -6.22 -3.56
N LEU A 238 14.02 -6.85 -3.48
CA LEU A 238 15.21 -6.42 -4.23
C LEU A 238 14.97 -6.47 -5.74
N ALA A 239 14.42 -7.57 -6.26
CA ALA A 239 14.06 -7.68 -7.68
C ALA A 239 13.05 -6.60 -8.10
N THR A 240 12.06 -6.34 -7.24
CA THR A 240 11.06 -5.30 -7.47
C THR A 240 11.63 -3.88 -7.32
N SER A 241 12.64 -3.66 -6.48
CA SER A 241 13.27 -2.35 -6.30
C SER A 241 14.09 -1.92 -7.51
N ARG A 242 14.63 -2.89 -8.25
CA ARG A 242 15.54 -2.66 -9.36
C ARG A 242 14.81 -2.15 -10.60
N SER A 243 15.55 -1.34 -11.35
CA SER A 243 15.11 -0.67 -12.55
C SER A 243 15.80 -1.28 -13.77
N ASP A 244 15.17 -2.26 -14.42
CA ASP A 244 15.69 -2.74 -15.72
C ASP A 244 15.34 -1.75 -16.86
N SER A 245 14.48 -0.75 -16.60
CA SER A 245 13.97 0.16 -17.63
C SER A 245 13.54 1.56 -17.16
N GLY A 246 14.03 2.05 -16.01
CA GLY A 246 13.78 3.42 -15.51
C GLY A 246 12.64 3.58 -14.48
N SER A 247 12.05 2.49 -13.97
CA SER A 247 10.96 2.49 -12.96
C SER A 247 11.34 1.77 -11.66
N GLY A 248 12.53 2.09 -11.13
CA GLY A 248 12.98 1.56 -9.83
C GLY A 248 12.20 2.21 -8.67
N LEU A 249 12.25 1.58 -7.51
CA LEU A 249 11.68 2.18 -6.31
C LEU A 249 12.57 3.35 -5.83
N SER A 250 11.94 4.49 -5.56
CA SER A 250 12.56 5.66 -4.94
C SER A 250 12.85 5.45 -3.46
N ALA A 251 11.99 4.69 -2.79
CA ALA A 251 12.10 4.32 -1.37
C ALA A 251 11.40 2.99 -1.11
N PHE A 252 11.79 2.34 -0.02
CA PHE A 252 11.10 1.16 0.50
C PHE A 252 10.94 1.28 2.02
N THR A 253 9.72 1.09 2.51
CA THR A 253 9.40 1.11 3.94
C THR A 253 9.05 -0.29 4.41
N TYR A 254 9.85 -0.83 5.34
CA TYR A 254 9.67 -2.18 5.86
C TYR A 254 8.64 -2.24 7.00
N LEU A 255 7.64 -3.11 6.86
CA LEU A 255 6.64 -3.45 7.86
C LEU A 255 7.09 -4.71 8.63
N ARG A 256 7.43 -4.66 9.92
CA ARG A 256 7.57 -3.49 10.80
C ARG A 256 8.65 -3.76 11.84
N MET A 257 9.12 -2.69 12.48
CA MET A 257 9.95 -2.84 13.68
C MET A 257 9.14 -3.46 14.83
N ASN A 258 9.59 -4.62 15.30
CA ASN A 258 9.04 -5.34 16.46
C ASN A 258 10.12 -6.24 17.07
N LYS A 259 9.80 -6.97 18.15
CA LYS A 259 10.77 -7.84 18.83
C LYS A 259 11.31 -8.97 17.94
N ARG A 260 10.46 -9.54 17.06
CA ARG A 260 10.83 -10.65 16.17
C ARG A 260 11.86 -10.23 15.14
N LEU A 261 11.79 -8.98 14.65
CA LEU A 261 12.77 -8.43 13.72
C LEU A 261 14.20 -8.46 14.29
N PHE A 262 14.34 -8.29 15.61
CA PHE A 262 15.64 -8.27 16.30
C PHE A 262 16.11 -9.65 16.80
N GLU A 263 15.39 -10.73 16.49
CA GLU A 263 15.90 -12.08 16.68
C GLU A 263 17.12 -12.31 15.77
N GLY A 264 18.11 -13.07 16.23
CA GLY A 264 19.45 -13.13 15.62
C GLY A 264 19.45 -13.40 14.12
N ASP A 265 18.65 -14.34 13.64
CA ASP A 265 18.58 -14.72 12.22
C ASP A 265 17.81 -13.68 11.39
N ASN A 266 16.70 -13.18 11.93
CA ASN A 266 15.86 -12.17 11.28
C ASN A 266 16.63 -10.85 11.11
N TRP A 267 17.39 -10.45 12.14
CA TRP A 267 18.21 -9.25 12.10
C TRP A 267 19.33 -9.38 11.07
N ARG A 268 20.01 -10.54 11.00
CA ARG A 268 21.04 -10.80 9.98
C ARG A 268 20.49 -10.70 8.57
N ASN A 269 19.32 -11.30 8.32
CA ASN A 269 18.66 -11.21 7.01
C ASN A 269 18.27 -9.77 6.66
N LEU A 270 17.78 -8.99 7.63
CA LEU A 270 17.46 -7.58 7.42
C LEU A 270 18.71 -6.76 7.09
N VAL A 271 19.81 -6.94 7.82
CA VAL A 271 21.07 -6.23 7.57
C VAL A 271 21.59 -6.53 6.16
N GLU A 272 21.56 -7.81 5.74
CA GLU A 272 21.91 -8.20 4.37
C GLU A 272 20.97 -7.55 3.34
N PHE A 273 19.66 -7.55 3.60
CA PHE A 273 18.68 -6.90 2.73
C PHE A 273 18.95 -5.39 2.58
N VAL A 274 19.16 -4.67 3.68
CA VAL A 274 19.45 -3.22 3.68
C VAL A 274 20.75 -2.93 2.92
N LYS A 275 21.81 -3.72 3.14
CA LYS A 275 23.06 -3.60 2.39
C LYS A 275 22.83 -3.75 0.89
N ASN A 276 22.10 -4.79 0.49
CA ASN A 276 21.77 -5.05 -0.91
C ASN A 276 20.90 -3.95 -1.55
N MET A 277 19.99 -3.34 -0.79
CA MET A 277 19.21 -2.18 -1.25
C MET A 277 20.11 -0.96 -1.50
N SER A 278 21.10 -0.72 -0.62
CA SER A 278 21.99 0.45 -0.71
C SER A 278 23.09 0.33 -1.77
N GLU A 279 23.62 -0.87 -2.01
CA GLU A 279 24.79 -1.10 -2.88
C GLU A 279 24.42 -1.58 -4.30
N GLY A 280 23.13 -1.61 -4.64
CA GLY A 280 22.67 -2.19 -5.91
C GLY A 280 22.87 -3.71 -6.02
N GLY A 281 23.09 -4.40 -4.89
CA GLY A 281 23.16 -5.87 -4.79
C GLY A 281 24.51 -6.53 -5.06
N ARG A 282 25.63 -6.00 -4.54
CA ARG A 282 26.90 -6.76 -4.51
C ARG A 282 26.94 -7.73 -3.33
N LYS A 283 27.48 -8.94 -3.56
CA LYS A 283 27.66 -9.98 -2.54
C LYS A 283 28.52 -9.50 -1.38
N ILE A 284 28.18 -9.97 -0.18
CA ILE A 284 28.88 -9.72 1.08
C ILE A 284 30.32 -10.30 1.04
N PRO A 285 31.34 -9.59 1.55
CA PRO A 285 32.63 -10.18 1.90
C PRO A 285 32.48 -11.23 3.00
N ASP A 286 33.24 -12.32 2.91
CA ASP A 286 33.20 -13.48 3.83
C ASP A 286 33.53 -13.14 5.30
N SER A 287 34.02 -11.92 5.57
CA SER A 287 34.26 -11.38 6.91
C SER A 287 32.99 -11.00 7.65
N ASP A 288 31.94 -10.56 6.93
CA ASP A 288 30.69 -10.10 7.53
C ASP A 288 29.68 -11.25 7.70
N SER A 289 29.97 -12.43 7.12
CA SER A 289 29.17 -13.66 7.26
C SER A 289 29.56 -14.50 8.49
N ARG A 290 30.69 -14.17 9.14
CA ARG A 290 31.17 -14.86 10.35
C ARG A 290 30.79 -14.05 11.57
N GLY A 291 29.94 -14.62 12.42
CA GLY A 291 29.44 -13.96 13.64
C GLY A 291 30.58 -13.50 14.55
N THR A 292 30.43 -12.33 15.15
CA THR A 292 31.22 -11.95 16.32
C THR A 292 30.47 -12.38 17.57
N ASN A 293 31.13 -13.14 18.44
CA ASN A 293 30.63 -13.44 19.79
C ASN A 293 30.79 -12.21 20.69
N LEU A 294 30.16 -11.09 20.32
CA LEU A 294 30.14 -9.88 21.15
C LEU A 294 29.17 -10.12 22.31
N TYR A 295 29.73 -10.60 23.41
CA TYR A 295 29.08 -10.59 24.72
C TYR A 295 28.86 -9.14 25.15
N ILE A 296 27.61 -8.68 25.16
CA ILE A 296 27.23 -7.41 25.79
C ILE A 296 27.04 -7.67 27.28
N GLY A 297 28.11 -7.53 28.04
CA GLY A 297 28.07 -7.55 29.50
C GLY A 297 27.43 -6.26 30.03
N PHE A 298 26.36 -6.38 30.82
CA PHE A 298 25.82 -5.26 31.57
C PHE A 298 26.85 -4.78 32.61
N ILE A 299 27.41 -3.58 32.41
CA ILE A 299 28.24 -2.93 33.42
C ILE A 299 27.32 -2.47 34.55
N ARG A 300 27.26 -3.25 35.65
CA ARG A 300 26.75 -2.74 36.94
C ARG A 300 27.85 -1.91 37.58
N ASN A 301 27.73 -0.59 37.52
CA ASN A 301 28.54 0.32 38.32
C ASN A 301 28.37 -0.04 39.81
N LYS A 302 29.43 -0.53 40.44
CA LYS A 302 29.59 -0.54 41.90
C LYS A 302 30.67 0.49 42.26
N ASN A 303 30.25 1.73 42.46
CA ASN A 303 31.01 2.67 43.28
C ASN A 303 30.79 2.31 44.75
N VAL A 304 31.79 1.72 45.39
CA VAL A 304 32.03 1.90 46.83
C VAL A 304 33.54 1.90 47.03
N GLU A 305 34.14 3.09 47.04
CA GLU A 305 35.45 3.29 47.64
C GLU A 305 35.35 2.92 49.13
N LYS A 306 36.17 1.97 49.56
CA LYS A 306 36.42 1.72 50.98
C LYS A 306 37.67 2.50 51.38
N THR A 307 37.47 3.65 51.98
CA THR A 307 38.46 4.32 52.82
C THR A 307 38.81 3.38 53.98
N LYS A 308 40.08 2.99 54.10
CA LYS A 308 40.64 2.42 55.32
C LYS A 308 41.74 3.35 55.80
N GLU A 309 41.43 4.13 56.82
CA GLU A 309 42.42 4.60 57.78
C GLU A 309 42.89 3.41 58.63
N ALA A 310 44.20 3.28 58.79
CA ALA A 310 44.81 2.79 60.02
C ALA A 310 46.25 3.30 60.07
N ALA A 311 46.51 4.15 61.06
CA ALA A 311 47.79 4.72 61.42
C ALA A 311 48.77 3.68 62.00
N LEU A 312 50.08 3.98 61.84
CA LEU A 312 51.17 3.93 62.84
C LEU A 312 52.50 3.43 62.24
N ALA A 313 53.42 4.37 62.00
CA ALA A 313 54.68 4.49 62.73
C ALA A 313 55.15 5.95 62.62
#